data_AF-A0A660V1A1-F1
#
_entry.id   AF-A0A660V1A1-F1
#
_cell.length_a   1.000
_cell.length_b   1.000
_cell.length_c   1.000
_cell.angle_alpha   90.00
_cell.angle_beta   90.00
_cell.angle_gamma   90.00
#
_symmetry.space_group_name_H-M   'P 1'
#
loop_
_entity.id
_entity.type
_entity.pdbx_description
1 polymer ?
#
loop_
_entity_poly.entity_id
_entity_poly.type
_entity_poly.pdbx_seq_one_letter_code
_entity_poly.pdbx_strand_id
1 'polypeptide(L)'
;INPSGPNQPIKKGRCLDEKLGIWEGVNKFIYEKSNKTIEKMAAYSMIQFPMTSCGCFECIAAVLPSCNGWMVVDRDYAGETPCGMKFSTLAGMVGGGNQTPGFMGHSKRYIASRKYMRADGGLKRLCWMPKHLKEELRELLQKRCDEMGIPDFIDKIADETIATTEEEVLEFMQKVGHPALEMEPLF
;
A
#
# COMPACT_ATOMS: atom_id res chain seq x y z
N ILE A 1 13.51 -22.01 -15.16
CA ILE A 1 13.55 -23.42 -14.69
C ILE A 1 12.45 -24.26 -15.38
N ASN A 2 11.16 -23.91 -15.33
CA ASN A 2 10.09 -24.64 -16.05
C ASN A 2 9.25 -23.69 -16.95
N PRO A 3 9.24 -23.84 -18.30
CA PRO A 3 8.42 -23.03 -19.21
C PRO A 3 6.90 -23.13 -18.97
N SER A 4 6.43 -24.28 -18.46
CA SER A 4 5.01 -24.53 -18.14
C SER A 4 4.69 -24.26 -16.67
N GLY A 5 5.58 -23.56 -15.96
CA GLY A 5 5.39 -23.20 -14.55
C GLY A 5 4.34 -22.12 -14.33
N PRO A 6 4.06 -21.78 -13.05
CA PRO A 6 3.08 -20.75 -12.69
C PRO A 6 3.49 -19.33 -13.11
N ASN A 7 4.79 -19.09 -13.34
CA ASN A 7 5.32 -17.81 -13.79
C ASN A 7 5.44 -17.79 -15.30
N GLN A 8 4.83 -16.80 -15.94
CA GLN A 8 4.81 -16.64 -17.40
C GLN A 8 5.30 -15.24 -17.78
N PRO A 9 6.09 -15.08 -18.85
CA PRO A 9 6.55 -13.77 -19.28
C PRO A 9 5.38 -12.96 -19.86
N ILE A 10 5.34 -11.67 -19.56
CA ILE A 10 4.32 -10.74 -20.07
C ILE A 10 5.03 -9.66 -20.88
N LYS A 11 4.68 -9.54 -22.16
CA LYS A 11 5.06 -8.36 -22.95
C LYS A 11 4.12 -7.22 -22.56
N LYS A 12 4.65 -6.11 -22.04
CA LYS A 12 3.82 -4.97 -21.61
C LYS A 12 2.93 -4.44 -22.74
N GLY A 13 3.43 -4.41 -23.98
CA GLY A 13 2.70 -3.82 -25.10
C GLY A 13 2.54 -2.31 -24.92
N ARG A 14 1.44 -1.75 -25.42
CA ARG A 14 1.15 -0.32 -25.34
C ARG A 14 0.94 0.13 -23.88
N CYS A 15 1.61 1.22 -23.50
CA CYS A 15 1.34 1.91 -22.23
C CYS A 15 0.04 2.70 -22.37
N LEU A 16 -0.94 2.41 -21.52
CA LEU A 16 -2.24 3.07 -21.50
C LEU A 16 -2.25 4.22 -20.49
N ASP A 17 -1.58 4.04 -19.35
CA ASP A 17 -1.37 5.07 -18.34
C ASP A 17 -0.04 4.84 -17.63
N GLU A 18 0.92 5.74 -17.80
CA GLU A 18 2.25 5.61 -17.18
C GLU A 18 2.24 5.91 -15.67
N LYS A 19 1.37 6.83 -15.24
CA LYS A 19 1.25 7.24 -13.84
C LYS A 19 0.72 6.08 -13.01
N LEU A 20 -0.43 5.53 -13.40
CA LEU A 20 -1.06 4.37 -12.77
C LEU A 20 -0.30 3.06 -13.04
N GLY A 21 0.47 3.00 -14.13
CA GLY A 21 1.15 1.79 -14.55
C GLY A 21 0.17 0.77 -15.12
N ILE A 22 -0.56 1.19 -16.16
CA ILE A 22 -1.52 0.36 -16.88
C ILE A 22 -0.97 0.11 -18.27
N TRP A 23 -0.88 -1.17 -18.64
CA TRP A 23 -0.41 -1.61 -19.94
C TRP A 23 -1.38 -2.60 -20.56
N GLU A 24 -1.59 -2.49 -21.88
CA GLU A 24 -2.53 -3.32 -22.62
C GLU A 24 -2.19 -4.81 -22.54
N GLY A 25 -0.91 -5.17 -22.68
CA GLY A 25 -0.47 -6.57 -22.62
C GLY A 25 -0.57 -7.16 -21.21
N VAL A 26 -0.43 -6.33 -20.17
CA VAL A 26 -0.63 -6.75 -18.77
C VAL A 26 -2.11 -7.00 -18.50
N ASN A 27 -3.00 -6.08 -18.90
CA ASN A 27 -4.44 -6.25 -18.75
C ASN A 27 -4.96 -7.48 -19.50
N LYS A 28 -4.51 -7.70 -20.75
CA LYS A 28 -4.89 -8.88 -21.53
C LYS A 28 -4.49 -10.18 -20.81
N PHE A 29 -3.26 -10.25 -20.32
CA PHE A 29 -2.77 -11.42 -19.59
C PHE A 29 -3.57 -11.65 -18.30
N ILE A 30 -3.83 -10.60 -17.52
CA ILE A 30 -4.60 -10.68 -16.28
C ILE A 30 -6.02 -11.17 -16.57
N TYR A 31 -6.70 -10.59 -17.57
CA TYR A 31 -8.05 -10.99 -17.95
C TYR A 31 -8.11 -12.48 -18.34
N GLU A 32 -7.17 -12.96 -19.14
CA GLU A 32 -7.11 -14.38 -19.51
C GLU A 32 -6.82 -15.28 -18.29
N LYS A 33 -5.92 -14.88 -17.39
CA LYS A 33 -5.46 -15.69 -16.24
C LYS A 33 -6.34 -15.60 -15.02
N SER A 34 -7.18 -14.57 -14.90
CA SER A 34 -8.15 -14.44 -13.81
C SER A 34 -9.49 -15.09 -14.13
N ASN A 35 -9.59 -15.90 -15.21
CA ASN A 35 -10.86 -16.40 -15.73
C ASN A 35 -11.83 -15.28 -16.11
N LYS A 36 -11.32 -14.22 -16.74
CA LYS A 36 -12.09 -13.10 -17.30
C LYS A 36 -12.79 -12.22 -16.25
N THR A 37 -12.34 -12.25 -15.01
CA THR A 37 -12.94 -11.47 -13.91
C THR A 37 -12.29 -10.10 -13.71
N ILE A 38 -11.01 -9.95 -14.07
CA ILE A 38 -10.25 -8.71 -13.86
C ILE A 38 -9.84 -8.15 -15.22
N GLU A 39 -10.43 -7.03 -15.60
CA GLU A 39 -10.18 -6.41 -16.90
C GLU A 39 -9.00 -5.43 -16.90
N LYS A 40 -8.73 -4.80 -15.75
CA LYS A 40 -7.77 -3.71 -15.63
C LYS A 40 -7.08 -3.75 -14.27
N MET A 41 -5.77 -3.53 -14.25
CA MET A 41 -4.99 -3.43 -13.02
C MET A 41 -3.96 -2.30 -13.14
N ALA A 42 -3.92 -1.43 -12.13
CA ALA A 42 -2.91 -0.39 -11.97
C ALA A 42 -1.78 -0.89 -11.07
N ALA A 43 -0.56 -0.90 -11.58
CA ALA A 43 0.60 -1.36 -10.81
C ALA A 43 1.01 -0.40 -9.69
N TYR A 44 0.60 0.87 -9.76
CA TYR A 44 1.10 1.95 -8.90
C TYR A 44 0.01 2.68 -8.12
N SER A 45 -1.22 2.15 -8.05
CA SER A 45 -2.33 2.73 -7.30
C SER A 45 -3.04 1.66 -6.47
N MET A 46 -3.43 2.02 -5.25
CA MET A 46 -4.36 1.28 -4.40
C MET A 46 -5.80 1.81 -4.53
N ILE A 47 -5.97 3.03 -5.05
CA ILE A 47 -7.27 3.66 -5.22
C ILE A 47 -7.95 3.22 -6.53
N GLN A 48 -7.22 3.28 -7.65
CA GLN A 48 -7.79 2.97 -8.96
C GLN A 48 -7.30 1.61 -9.45
N PHE A 49 -8.24 0.68 -9.66
CA PHE A 49 -7.98 -0.66 -10.21
C PHE A 49 -6.82 -1.39 -9.49
N PRO A 50 -6.85 -1.51 -8.14
CA PRO A 50 -5.73 -2.10 -7.40
C PRO A 50 -5.46 -3.54 -7.81
N MET A 51 -4.24 -4.00 -7.56
CA MET A 51 -3.91 -5.43 -7.67
C MET A 51 -4.75 -6.24 -6.67
N THR A 52 -5.25 -7.40 -7.11
CA THR A 52 -5.97 -8.32 -6.22
C THR A 52 -5.01 -8.98 -5.23
N SER A 53 -5.52 -9.39 -4.08
CA SER A 53 -4.71 -10.06 -3.05
C SER A 53 -5.18 -11.50 -2.85
N CYS A 54 -4.24 -12.41 -2.62
CA CYS A 54 -4.54 -13.81 -2.31
C CYS A 54 -4.80 -13.99 -0.81
N GLY A 55 -3.81 -14.46 -0.05
CA GLY A 55 -3.90 -14.60 1.41
C GLY A 55 -2.55 -14.75 2.13
N CYS A 56 -1.43 -14.71 1.38
CA CYS A 56 -0.07 -14.83 1.92
C CYS A 56 0.70 -13.51 1.94
N PHE A 57 0.01 -12.37 1.84
CA PHE A 57 0.64 -11.07 1.98
C PHE A 57 1.21 -10.90 3.39
N GLU A 58 2.35 -10.21 3.49
CA GLU A 58 3.02 -9.95 4.76
C GLU A 58 2.37 -8.75 5.48
N CYS A 59 1.89 -7.79 4.70
CA CYS A 59 1.27 -6.55 5.15
C CYS A 59 -0.03 -6.25 4.41
N ILE A 60 -0.88 -5.43 5.02
CA ILE A 60 -2.04 -4.81 4.40
C ILE A 60 -1.91 -3.30 4.54
N ALA A 61 -2.04 -2.58 3.43
CA ALA A 61 -2.31 -1.15 3.42
C ALA A 61 -3.83 -0.92 3.44
N ALA A 62 -4.29 0.03 4.25
CA ALA A 62 -5.68 0.44 4.35
C ALA A 62 -5.78 1.97 4.44
N VAL A 63 -6.61 2.58 3.59
CA VAL A 63 -6.85 4.02 3.62
C VAL A 63 -7.44 4.45 4.97
N LEU A 64 -6.94 5.57 5.49
CA LEU A 64 -7.53 6.34 6.58
C LEU A 64 -8.04 7.66 5.98
N PRO A 65 -9.34 7.77 5.66
CA PRO A 65 -9.90 8.91 4.93
C PRO A 65 -9.62 10.27 5.56
N SER A 66 -9.80 10.38 6.88
CA SER A 66 -9.59 11.62 7.64
C SER A 66 -8.13 12.05 7.65
N CYS A 67 -7.21 11.10 7.45
CA CYS A 67 -5.77 11.34 7.39
C CYS A 67 -5.27 11.71 5.99
N ASN A 68 -6.13 11.64 4.95
CA ASN A 68 -5.70 11.76 3.55
C ASN A 68 -4.51 10.83 3.23
N GLY A 69 -4.50 9.63 3.81
CA GLY A 69 -3.36 8.73 3.84
C GLY A 69 -3.77 7.27 4.06
N TRP A 70 -2.82 6.43 4.41
CA TRP A 70 -3.08 5.03 4.74
C TRP A 70 -2.20 4.55 5.88
N MET A 71 -2.74 3.58 6.61
CA MET A 71 -1.98 2.76 7.55
C MET A 71 -1.43 1.52 6.85
N VAL A 72 -0.37 0.94 7.40
CA VAL A 72 0.12 -0.40 7.06
C VAL A 72 0.17 -1.24 8.32
N VAL A 73 -0.37 -2.46 8.27
CA VAL A 73 -0.27 -3.43 9.37
C VAL A 73 0.28 -4.75 8.82
N ASP A 74 1.23 -5.36 9.53
CA ASP A 74 1.75 -6.69 9.19
C ASP A 74 1.08 -7.81 10.00
N ARG A 75 1.26 -9.03 9.50
CA ARG A 75 0.64 -10.24 10.04
C ARG A 75 1.01 -10.56 11.49
N ASP A 76 2.14 -10.03 11.99
CA ASP A 76 2.64 -10.30 13.33
C ASP A 76 2.02 -9.35 14.38
N TYR A 77 1.31 -8.30 13.96
CA TYR A 77 0.62 -7.38 14.83
C TYR A 77 -0.77 -7.90 15.26
N ALA A 78 -0.96 -8.13 16.55
CA ALA A 78 -2.21 -8.67 17.10
C ALA A 78 -3.22 -7.61 17.60
N GLY A 79 -2.79 -6.34 17.64
CA GLY A 79 -3.61 -5.23 18.14
C GLY A 79 -4.69 -4.77 17.16
N GLU A 80 -5.54 -3.87 17.64
CA GLU A 80 -6.42 -3.09 16.77
C GLU A 80 -5.62 -1.99 16.08
N THR A 81 -6.10 -1.60 14.91
CA THR A 81 -5.46 -0.57 14.09
C THR A 81 -6.37 0.64 13.97
N PRO A 82 -5.87 1.80 13.52
CA PRO A 82 -6.66 3.01 13.39
C PRO A 82 -7.94 2.88 12.54
N CYS A 83 -8.01 1.91 11.62
CA CYS A 83 -9.21 1.65 10.84
C CYS A 83 -10.27 0.79 11.59
N GLY A 84 -10.11 0.58 12.89
CA GLY A 84 -11.05 -0.18 13.74
C GLY A 84 -11.05 -1.69 13.51
N MET A 85 -10.03 -2.23 12.81
CA MET A 85 -9.94 -3.66 12.49
C MET A 85 -8.56 -4.22 12.82
N LYS A 86 -8.52 -5.50 13.20
CA LYS A 86 -7.28 -6.28 13.32
C LYS A 86 -6.80 -6.74 11.94
N PHE A 87 -5.54 -7.13 11.83
CA PHE A 87 -4.97 -7.74 10.62
C PHE A 87 -5.83 -8.91 10.11
N SER A 88 -6.29 -9.80 10.99
CA SER A 88 -7.09 -10.98 10.60
C SER A 88 -8.42 -10.61 9.92
N THR A 89 -9.10 -9.58 10.42
CA THR A 89 -10.34 -9.06 9.84
C THR A 89 -10.07 -8.43 8.47
N LEU A 90 -9.04 -7.58 8.39
CA LEU A 90 -8.60 -6.98 7.12
C LEU A 90 -8.22 -8.04 6.09
N ALA A 91 -7.51 -9.10 6.51
CA ALA A 91 -7.07 -10.17 5.63
C ALA A 91 -8.26 -10.92 4.99
N GLY A 92 -9.34 -11.13 5.75
CA GLY A 92 -10.58 -11.72 5.24
C GLY A 92 -11.29 -10.84 4.20
N MET A 93 -11.18 -9.51 4.32
CA MET A 93 -11.79 -8.55 3.39
C MET A 93 -10.97 -8.33 2.12
N VAL A 94 -9.64 -8.26 2.26
CA VAL A 94 -8.71 -7.93 1.16
C VAL A 94 -8.34 -9.17 0.34
N GLY A 95 -8.35 -10.35 0.98
CA GLY A 95 -8.06 -11.61 0.32
C GLY A 95 -9.16 -12.07 -0.65
N GLY A 96 -8.91 -13.19 -1.32
CA GLY A 96 -9.91 -13.85 -2.18
C GLY A 96 -9.89 -13.42 -3.65
N GLY A 97 -8.89 -12.66 -4.08
CA GLY A 97 -8.69 -12.35 -5.50
C GLY A 97 -9.63 -11.29 -6.07
N ASN A 98 -10.26 -10.49 -5.21
CA ASN A 98 -11.08 -9.35 -5.60
C ASN A 98 -10.26 -8.06 -5.67
N GLN A 99 -10.72 -7.07 -6.44
CA GLN A 99 -10.17 -5.71 -6.40
C GLN A 99 -10.92 -4.92 -5.33
N THR A 100 -10.19 -4.45 -4.33
CA THR A 100 -10.75 -3.72 -3.19
C THR A 100 -10.12 -2.32 -3.12
N PRO A 101 -10.68 -1.31 -3.82
CA PRO A 101 -10.18 0.06 -3.76
C PRO A 101 -9.98 0.56 -2.34
N GLY A 102 -8.82 1.15 -2.07
CA GLY A 102 -8.44 1.63 -0.73
C GLY A 102 -7.79 0.56 0.17
N PHE A 103 -7.66 -0.69 -0.31
CA PHE A 103 -6.97 -1.75 0.41
C PHE A 103 -6.04 -2.55 -0.51
N MET A 104 -4.88 -2.95 0.00
CA MET A 104 -3.92 -3.75 -0.78
C MET A 104 -3.06 -4.62 0.14
N GLY A 105 -3.05 -5.93 -0.09
CA GLY A 105 -2.06 -6.84 0.46
C GLY A 105 -0.72 -6.70 -0.27
N HIS A 106 0.39 -6.59 0.45
CA HIS A 106 1.73 -6.47 -0.13
C HIS A 106 2.84 -7.06 0.75
N SER A 107 4.06 -7.08 0.23
CA SER A 107 5.26 -7.48 1.00
C SER A 107 5.78 -6.33 1.86
N LYS A 108 6.51 -6.64 2.94
CA LYS A 108 7.15 -5.63 3.80
C LYS A 108 8.08 -4.71 2.99
N ARG A 109 8.89 -5.31 2.11
CA ARG A 109 9.86 -4.59 1.28
C ARG A 109 9.23 -3.65 0.25
N TYR A 110 7.98 -3.87 -0.14
CA TYR A 110 7.32 -2.99 -1.12
C TYR A 110 7.13 -1.56 -0.59
N ILE A 111 6.99 -1.38 0.73
CA ILE A 111 6.79 -0.07 1.38
C ILE A 111 7.91 0.92 1.00
N ALA A 112 9.14 0.43 0.91
CA ALA A 112 10.30 1.24 0.55
C ALA A 112 10.58 1.29 -0.97
N SER A 113 9.68 0.82 -1.82
CA SER A 113 9.89 0.89 -3.27
C SER A 113 9.73 2.34 -3.77
N ARG A 114 10.56 2.74 -4.75
CA ARG A 114 10.34 3.98 -5.53
C ARG A 114 9.01 3.99 -6.29
N LYS A 115 8.39 2.82 -6.46
CA LYS A 115 7.10 2.65 -7.14
C LYS A 115 5.95 2.41 -6.16
N TYR A 116 6.22 2.37 -4.84
CA TYR A 116 5.21 2.16 -3.81
C TYR A 116 4.08 3.16 -3.96
N MET A 117 2.91 2.70 -4.41
CA MET A 117 1.68 3.47 -4.62
C MET A 117 1.92 4.88 -5.19
N ARG A 118 2.89 5.01 -6.11
CA ARG A 118 3.40 6.32 -6.54
C ARG A 118 2.35 7.17 -7.27
N ALA A 119 1.32 6.54 -7.82
CA ALA A 119 0.23 7.27 -8.47
C ALA A 119 -0.65 8.03 -7.45
N ASP A 120 -0.67 7.55 -6.20
CA ASP A 120 -1.50 8.06 -5.10
C ASP A 120 -0.72 8.98 -4.13
N GLY A 121 0.56 9.21 -4.41
CA GLY A 121 1.46 10.01 -3.56
C GLY A 121 2.57 9.22 -2.89
N GLY A 122 2.54 7.89 -3.01
CA GLY A 122 3.53 6.96 -2.51
C GLY A 122 3.81 7.09 -1.02
N LEU A 123 5.07 6.88 -0.61
CA LEU A 123 5.42 6.74 0.81
C LEU A 123 4.98 7.95 1.68
N LYS A 124 4.85 9.16 1.11
CA LYS A 124 4.38 10.36 1.83
C LYS A 124 2.98 10.24 2.44
N ARG A 125 2.19 9.26 1.99
CA ARG A 125 0.83 8.99 2.46
C ARG A 125 0.76 7.98 3.61
N LEU A 126 1.86 7.29 3.92
CA LEU A 126 1.92 6.35 5.04
C LEU A 126 1.85 7.15 6.35
N CYS A 127 0.75 7.04 7.09
CA CYS A 127 0.55 7.80 8.33
C CYS A 127 0.65 6.96 9.60
N TRP A 128 0.50 5.64 9.50
CA TRP A 128 0.59 4.74 10.66
C TRP A 128 1.20 3.39 10.28
N MET A 129 2.03 2.84 11.17
CA MET A 129 2.62 1.52 11.03
C MET A 129 3.03 0.95 12.39
N PRO A 130 2.92 -0.36 12.66
CA PRO A 130 3.37 -0.94 13.92
C PRO A 130 4.83 -0.61 14.19
N LYS A 131 5.17 -0.35 15.45
CA LYS A 131 6.52 0.04 15.85
C LYS A 131 7.56 -1.01 15.47
N HIS A 132 7.27 -2.30 15.67
CA HIS A 132 8.22 -3.36 15.30
C HIS A 132 8.49 -3.40 13.79
N LEU A 133 7.47 -3.15 12.96
CA LEU A 133 7.62 -3.08 11.50
C LEU A 133 8.43 -1.84 11.07
N LYS A 134 8.23 -0.70 11.74
CA LYS A 134 9.07 0.50 11.58
C LYS A 134 10.54 0.21 11.88
N GLU A 135 10.83 -0.47 12.99
CA GLU A 135 12.21 -0.82 13.35
C GLU A 135 12.81 -1.84 12.39
N GLU A 136 12.07 -2.87 11.99
CA GLU A 136 12.52 -3.88 11.02
C GLU A 136 12.92 -3.25 9.68
N LEU A 137 12.18 -2.25 9.22
CA LEU A 137 12.40 -1.59 7.93
C LEU A 137 13.18 -0.27 8.04
N ARG A 138 13.64 0.13 9.23
CA ARG A 138 14.18 1.46 9.51
C ARG A 138 15.27 1.87 8.52
N GLU A 139 16.28 1.02 8.32
CA GLU A 139 17.39 1.33 7.39
C GLU A 139 16.91 1.52 5.93
N LEU A 140 15.95 0.71 5.51
CA LEU A 140 15.43 0.73 4.14
C LEU A 140 14.53 1.94 3.92
N LEU A 141 13.69 2.26 4.91
CA LEU A 141 12.83 3.45 4.90
C LEU A 141 13.65 4.72 5.00
N GLN A 142 14.73 4.75 5.79
CA GLN A 142 15.55 5.95 5.95
C GLN A 142 16.16 6.36 4.62
N LYS A 143 16.74 5.41 3.88
CA LYS A 143 17.25 5.65 2.52
C LYS A 143 16.18 6.23 1.61
N ARG A 144 14.94 5.78 1.74
CA ARG A 144 13.81 6.32 0.96
C ARG A 144 13.42 7.72 1.39
N CYS A 145 13.44 8.01 2.68
CA CYS A 145 13.18 9.33 3.25
C CYS A 145 14.22 10.34 2.78
N ASP A 146 15.50 9.96 2.79
CA ASP A 146 16.61 10.76 2.25
C ASP A 146 16.43 11.04 0.75
N GLU A 147 16.13 10.00 -0.04
CA GLU A 147 15.85 10.14 -1.48
C GLU A 147 14.60 11.00 -1.78
N MET A 148 13.67 11.12 -0.83
CA MET A 148 12.48 11.96 -0.94
C MET A 148 12.72 13.41 -0.49
N GLY A 149 13.88 13.70 0.11
CA GLY A 149 14.20 14.99 0.71
C GLY A 149 13.44 15.27 2.01
N ILE A 150 12.98 14.24 2.72
CA ILE A 150 12.28 14.35 4.02
C ILE A 150 12.92 13.37 5.01
N PRO A 151 14.15 13.61 5.49
CA PRO A 151 14.90 12.64 6.29
C PRO A 151 14.22 12.26 7.61
N ASP A 152 13.43 13.15 8.19
CA ASP A 152 12.67 12.98 9.44
C ASP A 152 11.30 12.30 9.23
N PHE A 153 10.97 11.86 8.01
CA PHE A 153 9.64 11.35 7.68
C PHE A 153 9.25 10.11 8.51
N ILE A 154 10.20 9.24 8.88
CA ILE A 154 9.92 8.05 9.71
C ILE A 154 9.28 8.45 11.04
N ASP A 155 9.75 9.53 11.65
CA ASP A 155 9.28 10.00 12.95
C ASP A 155 7.91 10.69 12.85
N LYS A 156 7.45 10.99 11.63
CA LYS A 156 6.11 11.52 11.36
C LYS A 156 5.06 10.43 11.18
N ILE A 157 5.47 9.16 11.07
CA ILE A 157 4.55 8.02 10.96
C ILE A 157 4.18 7.58 12.38
N ALA A 158 2.88 7.60 12.73
CA ALA A 158 2.40 7.11 14.02
C ALA A 158 2.59 5.58 14.17
N ASP A 159 2.63 5.09 15.40
CA ASP A 159 2.50 3.67 15.75
C ASP A 159 1.51 3.50 16.91
N GLU A 160 1.32 2.25 17.33
CA GLU A 160 0.47 1.88 18.46
C GLU A 160 0.90 2.50 19.80
N THR A 161 2.10 3.05 19.93
CA THR A 161 2.56 3.76 21.14
C THR A 161 2.19 5.24 21.12
N ILE A 162 1.68 5.74 19.99
CA ILE A 162 1.31 7.14 19.76
C ILE A 162 -0.20 7.29 19.53
N ALA A 163 -0.77 6.44 18.68
CA ALA A 163 -2.15 6.52 18.25
C ALA A 163 -2.71 5.13 17.88
N THR A 164 -3.95 4.87 18.27
CA THR A 164 -4.67 3.63 18.04
C THR A 164 -6.01 3.83 17.32
N THR A 165 -6.50 5.07 17.23
CA THR A 165 -7.68 5.43 16.42
C THR A 165 -7.31 6.36 15.26
N GLU A 166 -8.17 6.46 14.25
CA GLU A 166 -7.97 7.36 13.12
C GLU A 166 -7.92 8.84 13.55
N GLU A 167 -8.72 9.24 14.54
CA GLU A 167 -8.69 10.60 15.09
C GLU A 167 -7.34 10.89 15.78
N GLU A 168 -6.84 9.97 16.60
CA GLU A 168 -5.53 10.12 17.25
C GLU A 168 -4.38 10.22 16.23
N VAL A 169 -4.46 9.46 15.14
CA VAL A 169 -3.47 9.55 14.03
C VAL A 169 -3.53 10.92 13.38
N LEU A 170 -4.73 11.44 13.07
CA LEU A 170 -4.89 12.76 12.48
C LEU A 170 -4.33 13.87 13.39
N GLU A 171 -4.64 13.82 14.69
CA GLU A 171 -4.09 14.77 15.67
C GLU A 171 -2.56 14.73 15.71
N PHE A 172 -1.96 13.54 15.68
CA PHE A 172 -0.51 13.39 15.63
C PHE A 172 0.06 13.97 14.35
N MET A 173 -0.54 13.66 13.19
CA MET A 173 -0.12 14.16 11.89
C MET A 173 -0.12 15.69 11.83
N GLN A 174 -1.12 16.33 12.44
CA GLN A 174 -1.18 17.80 12.53
C GLN A 174 -0.04 18.36 13.38
N LYS A 175 0.26 17.73 14.53
CA LYS A 175 1.34 18.16 15.43
C LYS A 175 2.73 18.09 14.79
N VAL A 176 2.97 17.07 13.96
CA VAL A 176 4.29 16.83 13.33
C VAL A 176 4.42 17.41 11.91
N GLY A 177 3.37 18.05 11.41
CA GLY A 177 3.33 18.56 10.03
C GLY A 177 3.53 17.45 9.01
N HIS A 178 2.69 16.42 9.06
CA HIS A 178 2.78 15.28 8.16
C HIS A 178 2.43 15.68 6.72
N PRO A 179 3.26 15.35 5.71
CA PRO A 179 3.09 15.86 4.34
C PRO A 179 1.78 15.44 3.67
N ALA A 180 1.19 14.29 4.05
CA ALA A 180 -0.10 13.85 3.51
C ALA A 180 -1.25 14.87 3.69
N LEU A 181 -1.19 15.71 4.72
CA LEU A 181 -2.23 16.71 5.01
C LEU A 181 -2.24 17.87 4.00
N GLU A 182 -1.13 18.11 3.31
CA GLU A 182 -0.98 19.19 2.32
C GLU A 182 -1.13 18.70 0.88
N MET A 183 -1.31 17.39 0.69
CA MET A 183 -1.46 16.79 -0.63
C MET A 183 -2.92 16.84 -1.09
N GLU A 184 -3.15 16.75 -2.40
CA GLU A 184 -4.49 16.63 -2.98
C GLU A 184 -5.33 15.54 -2.30
N PRO A 185 -6.65 15.70 -2.15
CA PRO A 185 -7.50 14.63 -1.64
C PRO A 185 -7.36 13.33 -2.44
N LEU A 186 -7.39 12.18 -1.75
CA LEU A 186 -7.38 10.86 -2.40
C LEU A 186 -8.68 10.56 -3.18
N PHE A 187 -9.78 11.22 -2.84
CA PHE A 187 -11.12 11.09 -3.42
C PHE A 187 -11.89 12.40 -3.34
#